data_AF-A0A7J7LLN4-F1
#
_entry.id   AF-A0A7J7LLN4-F1
#
_cell.length_a   1.000
_cell.length_b   1.000
_cell.length_c   1.000
_cell.angle_alpha   90.00
_cell.angle_beta   90.00
_cell.angle_gamma   90.00
#
_symmetry.space_group_name_H-M   'P 1'
#
loop_
_entity.id
_entity.type
_entity.pdbx_description
1 polymer ?
#
loop_
_entity_poly.entity_id
_entity_poly.type
_entity_poly.pdbx_seq_one_letter_code
_entity_poly.pdbx_strand_id
1 'polypeptide(L)'
;MVLLLQDSLGGNSKTVMIACVSPADSNAEETLNTLKYANRARNIQNKAIINRDPMTAQMQRMRSQVEQLQAELLCFRGEGGTPFEELQILRHKISVLEASNIDLHRDLQERHIFCEYLSQRAVEAQVEKDNLIMIIESARSGKSWDEIDSSDAKQDYDLVKSYVSKIQGLEGELLRLQSLNNNTHHNDFLDCIDLEDDALRSRNAYHDFSSGCDAKAVDSSGDVEEVVKELEHSSLQDKMDKELQELDKRLEQKEAEMKRFAKVDTSVLKQHYEKKVHELEEEKRVLMREIEGLRSNLANISSTSDDGAQKLKEAYLQKLNVLETQVSDLKKKQDAQSQLLRQKQKSDEAAKRLQEEILRIKTQKVQLQQKIKQESEQFRMWKASREKEVLQLKKEGRRNEYEMHKLVALNQRQKMVLQRKTEEASMATKRLKELLEARKTSSRKTYKG
;
A
#
# COMPACT_ATOMS: atom_id res chain seq x y z
N MET A 1 -26.03 22.11 31.99
CA MET A 1 -25.38 21.08 31.14
C MET A 1 -26.35 20.46 30.13
N VAL A 2 -27.56 20.04 30.54
CA VAL A 2 -28.55 19.42 29.62
C VAL A 2 -28.97 20.32 28.45
N LEU A 3 -29.09 21.64 28.65
CA LEU A 3 -29.40 22.63 27.59
C LEU A 3 -28.32 22.75 26.50
N LEU A 4 -27.05 22.46 26.83
CA LEU A 4 -25.95 22.52 25.85
C LEU A 4 -25.83 21.23 25.03
N LEU A 5 -26.35 20.11 25.55
CA LEU A 5 -26.26 18.78 24.95
C LEU A 5 -27.58 18.35 24.30
N GLN A 6 -28.54 19.26 24.17
CA GLN A 6 -29.85 18.98 23.59
C GLN A 6 -29.73 18.44 22.16
N ASP A 7 -28.78 18.98 21.38
CA ASP A 7 -28.53 18.50 20.02
C ASP A 7 -27.81 17.15 19.98
N SER A 8 -27.10 16.78 21.05
CA SER A 8 -26.37 15.51 21.17
C SER A 8 -27.25 14.35 21.63
N LEU A 9 -28.38 14.60 22.28
CA LEU A 9 -29.29 13.58 22.80
C LEU A 9 -30.66 13.69 22.14
N GLY A 10 -30.79 13.12 20.94
CA GLY A 10 -32.02 13.12 20.13
C GLY A 10 -32.09 14.22 19.06
N GLY A 11 -31.00 14.95 18.84
CA GLY A 11 -30.93 16.08 17.89
C GLY A 11 -30.09 15.83 16.65
N ASN A 12 -29.56 16.92 16.07
CA ASN A 12 -28.74 16.92 14.86
C ASN A 12 -27.25 16.83 15.19
N SER A 13 -26.81 15.67 15.68
CA SER A 13 -25.39 15.42 15.99
C SER A 13 -25.05 13.93 15.90
N LYS A 14 -23.81 13.63 15.53
CA LYS A 14 -23.22 12.28 15.70
C LYS A 14 -22.64 12.21 17.11
N THR A 15 -23.23 11.37 17.96
CA THR A 15 -22.88 11.34 19.39
C THR A 15 -22.35 9.98 19.79
N VAL A 16 -21.24 9.99 20.54
CA VAL A 16 -20.62 8.80 21.14
C VAL A 16 -20.60 9.00 22.65
N MET A 17 -21.01 7.97 23.40
CA MET A 17 -20.93 7.94 24.85
C MET A 17 -19.92 6.87 25.28
N ILE A 18 -18.93 7.25 26.09
CA ILE A 18 -17.94 6.33 26.65
C ILE A 18 -18.27 6.13 28.13
N ALA A 19 -18.49 4.87 28.52
CA ALA A 19 -18.78 4.49 29.89
C ALA A 19 -17.51 3.94 30.55
N CYS A 20 -16.93 4.70 31.48
CA CYS A 20 -15.76 4.27 32.25
C CYS A 20 -16.23 3.48 33.47
N VAL A 21 -15.84 2.20 33.56
CA VAL A 21 -16.23 1.30 34.66
C VAL A 21 -15.02 0.67 35.32
N SER A 22 -15.15 0.32 36.60
CA SER A 22 -14.09 -0.32 37.38
C SER A 22 -14.39 -1.83 37.51
N PRO A 23 -13.40 -2.71 37.32
CA PRO A 23 -13.58 -4.16 37.45
C PRO A 23 -13.54 -4.66 38.91
N ALA A 24 -13.37 -3.77 39.90
CA ALA A 24 -13.28 -4.16 41.32
C ALA A 24 -14.66 -4.51 41.90
N ASP A 25 -14.72 -5.59 42.70
CA ASP A 25 -15.96 -6.06 43.34
C ASP A 25 -16.59 -5.01 44.26
N SER A 26 -15.77 -4.15 44.88
CA SER A 26 -16.23 -3.02 45.71
C SER A 26 -17.08 -2.02 44.93
N ASN A 27 -16.88 -1.93 43.61
CA ASN A 27 -17.53 -0.98 42.72
C ASN A 27 -18.58 -1.65 41.82
N ALA A 28 -18.92 -2.93 42.08
CA ALA A 28 -19.84 -3.70 41.25
C ALA A 28 -21.21 -3.02 41.09
N GLU A 29 -21.72 -2.38 42.15
CA GLU A 29 -22.99 -1.64 42.13
C GLU A 29 -22.93 -0.40 41.23
N GLU A 30 -21.87 0.41 41.34
CA GLU A 30 -21.66 1.60 40.51
C GLU A 30 -21.38 1.27 39.04
N THR A 31 -20.62 0.21 38.79
CA THR A 31 -20.39 -0.35 37.46
C THR A 31 -21.74 -0.79 36.85
N LEU A 32 -22.60 -1.47 37.61
CA LEU A 32 -23.92 -1.87 37.15
C LEU A 32 -24.81 -0.67 36.83
N ASN A 33 -24.80 0.38 37.65
CA ASN A 33 -25.58 1.60 37.43
C ASN A 33 -25.10 2.37 36.18
N THR A 34 -23.79 2.45 35.97
CA THR A 34 -23.16 3.06 34.80
C THR A 34 -23.54 2.30 33.52
N LEU A 35 -23.46 0.96 33.54
CA LEU A 35 -23.86 0.12 32.41
C LEU A 35 -25.36 0.23 32.10
N LYS A 36 -26.22 0.30 33.12
CA LYS A 36 -27.66 0.55 32.94
C LYS A 36 -27.93 1.89 32.27
N TYR A 37 -27.17 2.94 32.62
CA TYR A 37 -27.29 4.23 31.96
C TYR A 37 -26.78 4.19 30.51
N ALA A 38 -25.63 3.56 30.26
CA ALA A 38 -25.10 3.36 28.91
C ALA A 38 -26.07 2.58 28.01
N ASN A 39 -26.72 1.54 28.55
CA ASN A 39 -27.71 0.74 27.82
C ASN A 39 -28.96 1.56 27.46
N ARG A 40 -29.39 2.51 28.31
CA ARG A 40 -30.46 3.46 27.99
C ARG A 40 -30.02 4.47 26.93
N ALA A 41 -28.81 5.01 27.05
CA ALA A 41 -28.26 5.98 26.11
C ALA A 41 -28.07 5.40 24.70
N ARG A 42 -27.71 4.10 24.59
CA ARG A 42 -27.60 3.39 23.31
C ARG A 42 -28.89 3.43 22.48
N ASN A 43 -30.05 3.51 23.14
CA ASN A 43 -31.35 3.47 22.46
C ASN A 43 -31.82 4.86 21.99
N ILE A 44 -31.04 5.92 22.24
CA ILE A 44 -31.36 7.27 21.77
C ILE A 44 -31.02 7.37 20.28
N GLN A 45 -32.00 7.75 19.46
CA GLN A 45 -31.83 7.90 18.01
C GLN A 45 -31.60 9.37 17.66
N ASN A 46 -30.42 9.70 17.14
CA ASN A 46 -30.11 11.02 16.61
C ASN A 46 -30.38 11.08 15.10
N LYS A 47 -30.83 12.24 14.60
CA LYS A 47 -31.05 12.49 13.17
C LYS A 47 -30.02 13.49 12.67
N ALA A 48 -28.81 12.99 12.39
CA ALA A 48 -27.73 13.81 11.86
C ALA A 48 -28.01 14.20 10.40
N ILE A 49 -28.20 15.50 10.15
CA ILE A 49 -28.37 16.14 8.85
C ILE A 49 -27.12 16.99 8.59
N ILE A 50 -26.57 16.88 7.39
CA ILE A 50 -25.41 17.67 6.98
C ILE A 50 -25.85 19.13 6.88
N ASN A 51 -25.36 19.98 7.79
CA ASN A 51 -25.60 21.41 7.81
C ASN A 51 -24.81 22.07 6.68
N ARG A 52 -25.33 22.01 5.46
CA ARG A 52 -24.78 22.79 4.35
C ARG A 52 -25.27 24.22 4.49
N ASP A 53 -24.33 25.16 4.59
CA ASP A 53 -24.64 26.58 4.48
C ASP A 53 -25.36 26.82 3.14
N PRO A 54 -26.57 27.42 3.13
CA PRO A 54 -27.27 27.73 1.88
C PRO A 54 -26.41 28.54 0.91
N MET A 55 -25.50 29.38 1.41
CA MET A 55 -24.60 30.19 0.58
C MET A 55 -23.55 29.33 -0.14
N THR A 56 -22.93 28.38 0.57
CA THR A 56 -21.95 27.45 -0.03
C THR A 56 -22.60 26.51 -1.04
N ALA A 57 -23.81 26.03 -0.75
CA ALA A 57 -24.57 25.20 -1.70
C ALA A 57 -25.00 25.98 -2.96
N GLN A 58 -25.32 27.26 -2.82
CA GLN A 58 -25.60 28.15 -3.94
C GLN A 58 -24.33 28.44 -4.76
N MET A 59 -23.21 28.73 -4.09
CA MET A 59 -21.93 28.97 -4.74
C MET A 59 -21.44 27.74 -5.53
N GLN A 60 -21.63 26.53 -4.99
CA GLN A 60 -21.28 25.29 -5.68
C GLN A 60 -22.18 25.03 -6.89
N ARG A 61 -23.47 25.36 -6.80
CA ARG A 61 -24.39 25.35 -7.96
C ARG A 61 -23.95 26.34 -9.04
N MET A 62 -23.60 27.57 -8.66
CA MET A 62 -23.13 28.58 -9.61
C MET A 62 -21.80 28.18 -10.26
N ARG A 63 -20.86 27.60 -9.50
CA ARG A 63 -19.60 27.08 -10.06
C ARG A 63 -19.83 25.96 -11.06
N SER A 64 -20.72 25.01 -10.76
CA SER A 64 -21.08 23.92 -11.68
C SER A 64 -21.75 24.42 -12.95
N GLN A 65 -22.61 25.45 -12.86
CA GLN A 65 -23.20 26.08 -14.04
C GLN A 65 -22.17 26.82 -14.90
N VAL A 66 -21.21 27.52 -14.28
CA VAL A 66 -20.11 28.17 -14.99
C VAL A 66 -19.25 27.14 -15.73
N GLU A 67 -18.95 26.00 -15.10
CA GLU A 67 -18.16 24.92 -15.70
C GLU A 67 -18.90 24.25 -16.87
N GLN A 68 -20.22 24.00 -16.74
CA GLN A 68 -21.04 23.50 -17.84
C GLN A 68 -21.09 24.48 -19.02
N LEU A 69 -21.32 25.77 -18.77
CA LEU A 69 -21.35 26.79 -19.82
C LEU A 69 -19.98 26.97 -20.48
N GLN A 70 -18.89 26.85 -19.71
CA GLN A 70 -17.52 26.86 -20.25
C GLN A 70 -17.26 25.63 -21.13
N ALA A 71 -17.72 24.44 -20.74
CA ALA A 71 -17.61 23.22 -21.54
C ALA A 71 -18.45 23.30 -22.83
N GLU A 72 -19.67 23.83 -22.76
CA GLU A 72 -20.52 24.07 -23.94
C GLU A 72 -19.90 25.11 -24.88
N LEU A 73 -19.36 26.21 -24.36
CA LEU A 73 -18.66 27.21 -25.17
C LEU A 73 -17.36 26.65 -25.77
N LEU A 74 -16.65 25.75 -25.08
CA LEU A 74 -15.53 25.00 -25.64
C LEU A 74 -15.97 24.09 -26.79
N CYS A 75 -17.16 23.48 -26.70
CA CYS A 75 -17.74 22.69 -27.79
C CYS A 75 -18.21 23.55 -28.98
N PHE A 76 -18.77 24.74 -28.73
CA PHE A 76 -19.34 25.60 -29.79
C PHE A 76 -18.34 26.60 -30.40
N ARG A 77 -17.28 27.00 -29.70
CA ARG A 77 -16.26 27.95 -30.19
C ARG A 77 -15.16 27.29 -31.03
N GLY A 78 -15.30 26.00 -31.32
CA GLY A 78 -14.41 25.24 -32.22
C GLY A 78 -14.72 25.43 -33.70
N GLU A 79 -14.95 26.65 -34.18
CA GLU A 79 -14.88 26.97 -35.61
C GLU A 79 -13.48 27.47 -35.95
N GLY A 80 -12.66 26.54 -36.45
CA GLY A 80 -11.31 26.85 -36.91
C GLY A 80 -10.44 25.61 -37.05
N GLY A 81 -10.84 24.66 -37.91
CA GLY A 81 -10.00 23.64 -38.54
C GLY A 81 -9.26 22.65 -37.63
N THR A 82 -9.55 21.36 -37.80
CA THR A 82 -8.80 20.15 -37.31
C THR A 82 -9.19 19.38 -36.01
N PRO A 83 -10.22 19.70 -35.20
CA PRO A 83 -10.54 18.84 -34.02
C PRO A 83 -11.43 17.61 -34.26
N PHE A 84 -12.14 17.49 -35.38
CA PHE A 84 -13.17 16.45 -35.56
C PHE A 84 -12.59 15.02 -35.62
N GLU A 85 -11.43 14.87 -36.25
CA GLU A 85 -10.74 13.59 -36.40
C GLU A 85 -10.12 13.13 -35.07
N GLU A 86 -9.54 14.04 -34.30
CA GLU A 86 -9.03 13.75 -32.95
C GLU A 86 -10.16 13.38 -31.98
N LEU A 87 -11.30 14.07 -32.05
CA LEU A 87 -12.50 13.72 -31.27
C LEU A 87 -13.06 12.34 -31.64
N GLN A 88 -13.09 11.98 -32.94
CA GLN A 88 -13.46 10.63 -33.36
C GLN A 88 -12.47 9.57 -32.87
N ILE A 89 -11.16 9.85 -32.95
CA ILE A 89 -10.11 8.94 -32.46
C ILE A 89 -10.23 8.77 -30.94
N LEU A 90 -10.48 9.85 -30.20
CA LEU A 90 -10.68 9.80 -28.75
C LEU A 90 -11.93 9.00 -28.39
N ARG A 91 -13.03 9.19 -29.13
CA ARG A 91 -14.28 8.45 -28.92
C ARG A 91 -14.12 6.97 -29.22
N HIS A 92 -13.43 6.62 -30.30
CA HIS A 92 -13.09 5.23 -30.61
C HIS A 92 -12.19 4.63 -29.53
N LYS A 93 -11.20 5.39 -29.02
CA LYS A 93 -10.32 4.94 -27.95
C LYS A 93 -11.05 4.74 -26.62
N ILE A 94 -11.99 5.63 -26.28
CA ILE A 94 -12.86 5.46 -25.11
C ILE A 94 -13.70 4.18 -25.26
N SER A 95 -14.29 3.93 -26.43
CA SER A 95 -15.06 2.72 -26.69
C SER A 95 -14.22 1.43 -26.59
N VAL A 96 -12.98 1.43 -27.10
CA VAL A 96 -12.07 0.27 -26.96
C VAL A 96 -11.63 0.07 -25.50
N LEU A 97 -11.38 1.16 -24.77
CA LEU A 97 -11.04 1.10 -23.35
C LEU A 97 -12.22 0.62 -22.49
N GLU A 98 -13.45 1.01 -22.82
CA GLU A 98 -14.67 0.52 -22.18
C GLU A 98 -14.86 -0.97 -22.43
N ALA A 99 -14.70 -1.44 -23.67
CA ALA A 99 -14.74 -2.86 -23.99
C ALA A 99 -13.65 -3.67 -23.24
N SER A 100 -12.42 -3.16 -23.22
CA SER A 100 -11.33 -3.78 -22.46
C SER A 100 -11.59 -3.78 -20.95
N ASN A 101 -12.25 -2.75 -20.40
CA ASN A 101 -12.63 -2.72 -18.99
C ASN A 101 -13.68 -3.78 -18.68
N ILE A 102 -14.68 -3.97 -19.56
CA ILE A 102 -15.69 -5.02 -19.41
C ILE A 102 -15.03 -6.41 -19.43
N ASP A 103 -14.08 -6.63 -20.35
CA ASP A 103 -13.33 -7.88 -20.43
C ASP A 103 -12.49 -8.12 -19.17
N LEU A 104 -11.79 -7.10 -18.67
CA LEU A 104 -11.04 -7.18 -17.41
C LEU A 104 -11.94 -7.45 -16.21
N HIS A 105 -13.14 -6.86 -16.16
CA HIS A 105 -14.12 -7.13 -15.10
C HIS A 105 -14.61 -8.58 -15.16
N ARG A 106 -14.85 -9.11 -16.35
CA ARG A 106 -15.21 -10.53 -16.54
C ARG A 106 -14.08 -11.44 -16.05
N ASP A 107 -12.83 -11.18 -16.43
CA ASP A 107 -11.68 -11.97 -15.97
C ASP A 107 -11.51 -11.89 -14.45
N LEU A 108 -11.73 -10.71 -13.85
CA LEU A 108 -11.74 -10.52 -12.40
C LEU A 108 -12.84 -11.33 -11.72
N GLN A 109 -14.04 -11.34 -12.30
CA GLN A 109 -15.18 -12.10 -11.79
C GLN A 109 -14.93 -13.61 -11.90
N GLU A 110 -14.37 -14.09 -13.01
CA GLU A 110 -13.98 -15.49 -13.19
C GLU A 110 -12.90 -15.90 -12.19
N ARG A 111 -11.89 -15.05 -11.97
CA ARG A 111 -10.85 -15.26 -10.95
C ARG A 111 -11.44 -15.26 -9.54
N HIS A 112 -12.42 -14.41 -9.27
CA HIS A 112 -13.10 -14.34 -7.98
C HIS A 112 -13.88 -15.63 -7.70
N ILE A 113 -14.70 -16.08 -8.66
CA ILE A 113 -15.42 -17.36 -8.58
C ILE A 113 -14.44 -18.52 -8.40
N PHE A 114 -13.31 -18.50 -9.10
CA PHE A 114 -12.28 -19.53 -8.96
C PHE A 114 -11.61 -19.53 -7.58
N CYS A 115 -11.34 -18.37 -7.01
CA CYS A 115 -10.83 -18.24 -5.64
C CYS A 115 -11.85 -18.70 -4.60
N GLU A 116 -13.13 -18.35 -4.75
CA GLU A 116 -14.21 -18.84 -3.89
C GLU A 116 -14.31 -20.37 -3.95
N TYR A 117 -14.26 -20.94 -5.16
CA TYR A 117 -14.25 -22.39 -5.37
C TYR A 117 -13.06 -23.08 -4.68
N LEU A 118 -11.84 -22.52 -4.82
CA LEU A 118 -10.65 -23.06 -4.15
C LEU A 118 -10.74 -22.94 -2.63
N SER A 119 -11.27 -21.82 -2.12
CA SER A 119 -11.50 -21.62 -0.69
C SER A 119 -12.49 -22.66 -0.15
N GLN A 120 -13.61 -22.87 -0.83
CA GLN A 120 -14.60 -23.88 -0.48
C GLN A 120 -13.99 -25.29 -0.44
N ARG A 121 -13.18 -25.65 -1.45
CA ARG A 121 -12.49 -26.95 -1.48
C ARG A 121 -11.48 -27.13 -0.35
N ALA A 122 -10.80 -26.05 0.07
CA ALA A 122 -9.88 -26.09 1.20
C ALA A 122 -10.63 -26.31 2.53
N VAL A 123 -11.81 -25.71 2.69
CA VAL A 123 -12.67 -25.92 3.86
C VAL A 123 -13.17 -27.36 3.92
N GLU A 124 -13.63 -27.91 2.80
CA GLU A 124 -14.07 -29.31 2.72
C GLU A 124 -12.94 -30.28 3.10
N ALA A 125 -11.73 -30.05 2.57
CA ALA A 125 -10.56 -30.85 2.92
C ALA A 125 -10.15 -30.72 4.40
N GLN A 126 -10.29 -29.53 5.00
CA GLN A 126 -10.00 -29.32 6.41
C GLN A 126 -11.03 -30.03 7.31
N VAL A 127 -12.32 -29.99 6.95
CA VAL A 127 -13.37 -30.74 7.64
C VAL A 127 -13.15 -32.26 7.54
N GLU A 128 -12.75 -32.77 6.37
CA GLU A 128 -12.42 -34.19 6.18
C GLU A 128 -11.22 -34.61 7.05
N LYS A 129 -10.18 -33.78 7.11
CA LYS A 129 -9.03 -33.98 7.99
C LYS A 129 -9.45 -34.05 9.46
N ASP A 130 -10.27 -33.11 9.91
CA ASP A 130 -10.70 -33.03 11.31
C ASP A 130 -11.62 -34.20 11.67
N ASN A 131 -12.43 -34.69 10.72
CA ASN A 131 -13.21 -35.92 10.87
C ASN A 131 -12.31 -37.16 11.04
N LEU A 132 -11.29 -37.31 10.20
CA LEU A 132 -10.32 -38.40 10.33
C LEU A 132 -9.57 -38.36 11.67
N ILE A 133 -9.21 -37.16 12.16
CA ILE A 133 -8.60 -36.99 13.49
C ILE A 133 -9.54 -37.50 14.58
N MET A 134 -10.81 -37.11 14.54
CA MET A 134 -11.82 -37.54 15.50
C MET A 134 -12.03 -39.08 15.49
N ILE A 135 -12.03 -39.71 14.31
CA ILE A 135 -12.09 -41.17 14.15
C ILE A 135 -10.84 -41.83 14.76
N ILE A 136 -9.65 -41.29 14.52
CA ILE A 136 -8.39 -41.79 15.06
C ILE A 136 -8.35 -41.68 16.60
N GLU A 137 -8.83 -40.56 17.15
CA GLU A 137 -8.92 -40.35 18.60
C GLU A 137 -9.93 -41.29 19.26
N SER A 138 -11.06 -41.53 18.59
CA SER A 138 -12.08 -42.50 19.05
C SER A 138 -11.54 -43.93 19.06
N ALA A 139 -10.81 -44.34 18.02
CA ALA A 139 -10.13 -45.64 17.96
C ALA A 139 -9.03 -45.76 19.03
N ARG A 140 -8.29 -44.67 19.32
CA ARG A 140 -7.29 -44.62 20.40
C ARG A 140 -7.88 -44.71 21.80
N SER A 141 -9.13 -44.26 21.98
CA SER A 141 -9.85 -44.34 23.26
C SER A 141 -10.43 -45.73 23.57
N GLY A 142 -10.32 -46.69 22.65
CA GLY A 142 -10.71 -48.09 22.86
C GLY A 142 -12.15 -48.46 22.50
N LYS A 143 -12.86 -47.59 21.77
CA LYS A 143 -14.22 -47.87 21.26
C LYS A 143 -14.17 -48.86 20.08
N SER A 144 -15.15 -49.75 19.98
CA SER A 144 -15.24 -50.75 18.90
C SER A 144 -15.57 -50.09 17.57
N TRP A 145 -15.02 -50.61 16.46
CA TRP A 145 -15.29 -50.09 15.11
C TRP A 145 -16.79 -50.07 14.76
N ASP A 146 -17.58 -51.00 15.30
CA ASP A 146 -19.05 -51.06 15.10
C ASP A 146 -19.82 -49.92 15.79
N GLU A 147 -19.26 -49.29 16.83
CA GLU A 147 -19.87 -48.12 17.49
C GLU A 147 -19.53 -46.80 16.76
N ILE A 148 -18.39 -46.76 16.04
CA ILE A 148 -17.88 -45.57 15.35
C ILE A 148 -18.66 -45.28 14.05
N ASP A 149 -19.21 -46.30 13.39
CA ASP A 149 -19.99 -46.17 12.13
C ASP A 149 -21.50 -45.95 12.36
N SER A 150 -21.92 -45.82 13.62
CA SER A 150 -23.33 -45.62 13.99
C SER A 150 -23.82 -44.20 13.66
N SER A 151 -25.13 -44.04 13.38
CA SER A 151 -25.71 -42.81 12.80
C SER A 151 -25.54 -41.53 13.63
N ASP A 152 -25.20 -41.65 14.92
CA ASP A 152 -24.95 -40.51 15.82
C ASP A 152 -23.74 -39.68 15.39
N ALA A 153 -22.68 -40.30 14.86
CA ALA A 153 -21.49 -39.56 14.38
C ALA A 153 -21.80 -38.66 13.17
N LYS A 154 -22.86 -38.97 12.41
CA LYS A 154 -23.31 -38.19 11.26
C LYS A 154 -24.08 -36.93 11.66
N GLN A 155 -24.83 -36.97 12.76
CA GLN A 155 -25.51 -35.79 13.32
C GLN A 155 -24.50 -34.81 13.91
N ASP A 156 -23.49 -35.30 14.61
CA ASP A 156 -22.40 -34.47 15.13
C ASP A 156 -21.60 -33.82 13.98
N TYR A 157 -21.37 -34.56 12.89
CA TYR A 157 -20.75 -34.03 11.67
C TYR A 157 -21.55 -32.88 11.03
N ASP A 158 -22.87 -33.05 10.85
CA ASP A 158 -23.73 -32.00 10.30
C ASP A 158 -23.80 -30.76 11.19
N LEU A 159 -23.74 -30.95 12.51
CA LEU A 159 -23.72 -29.87 13.49
C LEU A 159 -22.38 -29.10 13.46
N VAL A 160 -21.25 -29.80 13.41
CA VAL A 160 -19.92 -29.17 13.25
C VAL A 160 -19.84 -28.41 11.93
N LYS A 161 -20.37 -28.98 10.84
CA LYS A 161 -20.43 -28.31 9.53
C LYS A 161 -21.27 -27.02 9.58
N SER A 162 -22.39 -27.03 10.32
CA SER A 162 -23.21 -25.83 10.56
C SER A 162 -22.44 -24.75 11.32
N TYR A 163 -21.73 -25.12 12.39
CA TYR A 163 -20.94 -24.17 13.18
C TYR A 163 -19.77 -23.59 12.39
N VAL A 164 -19.03 -24.40 11.63
CA VAL A 164 -17.93 -23.93 10.77
C VAL A 164 -18.43 -22.93 9.72
N SER A 165 -19.57 -23.22 9.08
CA SER A 165 -20.19 -22.31 8.11
C SER A 165 -20.61 -20.98 8.76
N LYS A 166 -21.11 -21.03 10.01
CA LYS A 166 -21.48 -19.85 10.79
C LYS A 166 -20.26 -19.00 11.15
N ILE A 167 -19.17 -19.63 11.58
CA ILE A 167 -17.92 -18.96 11.95
C ILE A 167 -17.33 -18.24 10.73
N GLN A 168 -17.30 -18.87 9.56
CA GLN A 168 -16.82 -18.24 8.33
C GLN A 168 -17.68 -17.05 7.90
N GLY A 169 -19.00 -17.13 8.05
CA GLY A 169 -19.90 -16.00 7.81
C GLY A 169 -19.58 -14.82 8.73
N LEU A 170 -19.35 -15.09 10.02
CA LEU A 170 -18.98 -14.07 11.01
C LEU A 170 -17.57 -13.49 10.74
N GLU A 171 -16.61 -14.31 10.33
CA GLU A 171 -15.27 -13.87 9.95
C GLU A 171 -15.29 -12.98 8.71
N GLY A 172 -16.09 -13.31 7.69
CA GLY A 172 -16.28 -12.47 6.51
C GLY A 172 -16.95 -11.13 6.83
N GLU A 173 -17.90 -11.13 7.77
CA GLU A 173 -18.56 -9.92 8.25
C GLU A 173 -17.61 -9.05 9.08
N LEU A 174 -16.76 -9.65 9.91
CA LEU A 174 -15.68 -8.99 10.65
C LEU A 174 -14.65 -8.36 9.69
N LEU A 175 -14.27 -9.08 8.62
CA LEU A 175 -13.35 -8.58 7.60
C LEU A 175 -13.95 -7.39 6.83
N ARG A 176 -15.25 -7.43 6.51
CA ARG A 176 -15.98 -6.30 5.90
C ARG A 176 -16.01 -5.08 6.82
N LEU A 177 -16.29 -5.29 8.10
CA LEU A 177 -16.28 -4.20 9.10
C LEU A 177 -14.88 -3.61 9.28
N GLN A 178 -13.85 -4.45 9.26
CA GLN A 178 -12.45 -4.02 9.33
C GLN A 178 -12.01 -3.25 8.08
N SER A 179 -12.49 -3.66 6.89
CA SER A 179 -12.26 -2.95 5.63
C SER A 179 -12.97 -1.58 5.58
N LEU A 180 -14.18 -1.47 6.14
CA LEU A 180 -14.86 -0.18 6.32
C LEU A 180 -14.12 0.74 7.31
N ASN A 181 -13.55 0.16 8.38
CA ASN A 181 -12.77 0.92 9.36
C ASN A 181 -11.48 1.48 8.76
N ASN A 182 -10.80 0.70 7.88
CA ASN A 182 -9.58 1.12 7.21
C ASN A 182 -9.79 2.25 6.18
N ASN A 183 -10.97 2.33 5.53
CA ASN A 183 -11.34 3.46 4.66
C ASN A 183 -11.67 4.76 5.44
N THR A 184 -11.96 4.65 6.74
CA THR A 184 -12.23 5.81 7.60
C THR A 184 -10.92 6.39 8.13
N HIS A 185 -9.96 5.54 8.51
CA HIS A 185 -8.64 5.96 8.98
C HIS A 185 -7.77 6.65 7.91
N HIS A 186 -8.04 6.46 6.60
CA HIS A 186 -7.31 7.15 5.55
C HIS A 186 -7.87 8.53 5.18
N ASN A 187 -9.10 8.88 5.60
CA ASN A 187 -9.66 10.21 5.37
C ASN A 187 -9.36 11.19 6.52
N ASP A 188 -9.08 10.72 7.74
CA ASP A 188 -8.81 11.58 8.90
C ASP A 188 -7.33 12.00 9.04
N PHE A 189 -6.42 11.51 8.19
CA PHE A 189 -4.99 11.87 8.24
C PHE A 189 -4.60 13.01 7.28
N LEU A 190 -5.53 13.51 6.44
CA LEU A 190 -5.24 14.52 5.41
C LEU A 190 -5.91 15.88 5.64
N ASP A 191 -6.34 16.20 6.87
CA ASP A 191 -6.97 17.51 7.17
C ASP A 191 -6.44 18.16 8.46
N CYS A 192 -5.15 18.01 8.74
CA CYS A 192 -4.45 18.75 9.80
C CYS A 192 -3.00 19.08 9.41
N ILE A 193 -2.84 19.75 8.27
CA ILE A 193 -1.65 20.59 8.01
C ILE A 193 -2.18 21.96 7.61
N ASP A 194 -2.52 22.76 8.62
CA ASP A 194 -2.24 24.20 8.66
C ASP A 194 -2.84 24.79 9.94
N LEU A 195 -1.96 25.16 10.89
CA LEU A 195 -1.88 26.48 11.53
C LEU A 195 -0.97 26.41 12.79
N GLU A 196 0.22 27.00 12.63
CA GLU A 196 0.95 27.85 13.59
C GLU A 196 1.55 27.25 14.88
N ASP A 197 2.86 26.99 14.78
CA ASP A 197 3.95 27.62 15.56
C ASP A 197 3.52 28.58 16.69
N ASP A 198 3.58 28.14 17.97
CA ASP A 198 4.33 28.83 19.04
C ASP A 198 4.36 28.01 20.35
N ALA A 199 5.33 28.31 21.22
CA ALA A 199 5.53 27.81 22.59
C ALA A 199 6.36 26.52 22.78
N LEU A 200 7.65 26.63 22.46
CA LEU A 200 8.70 25.93 23.21
C LEU A 200 8.74 26.36 24.70
N ARG A 201 9.11 25.38 25.54
CA ARG A 201 9.78 25.43 26.86
C ARG A 201 8.96 25.36 28.16
N SER A 202 9.55 24.55 29.05
CA SER A 202 9.34 24.42 30.50
C SER A 202 8.24 23.40 30.85
N ARG A 203 8.49 22.32 31.60
CA ARG A 203 9.35 22.25 32.79
C ARG A 203 9.53 20.78 33.21
N ASN A 204 10.79 20.35 33.34
CA ASN A 204 11.17 19.24 34.21
C ASN A 204 10.75 19.57 35.65
N ALA A 205 10.04 18.67 36.33
CA ALA A 205 10.00 18.62 37.78
C ALA A 205 9.68 17.19 38.26
N TYR A 206 10.64 16.64 39.00
CA TYR A 206 10.60 15.40 39.77
C TYR A 206 9.63 15.49 40.96
N HIS A 207 8.90 14.41 41.26
CA HIS A 207 8.62 13.83 42.59
C HIS A 207 7.54 12.75 42.42
N ASP A 208 7.87 11.46 42.43
CA ASP A 208 8.04 10.58 43.60
C ASP A 208 6.83 10.58 44.57
N PHE A 209 5.98 9.57 44.44
CA PHE A 209 5.29 8.94 45.57
C PHE A 209 5.07 7.46 45.26
N SER A 210 5.88 6.64 45.92
CA SER A 210 5.71 5.21 46.07
C SER A 210 4.42 4.89 46.83
N SER A 211 3.58 4.02 46.27
CA SER A 211 2.60 3.23 47.03
C SER A 211 2.46 1.88 46.36
N GLY A 212 2.98 0.86 47.03
CA GLY A 212 3.14 -0.48 46.51
C GLY A 212 1.83 -1.23 46.28
N CYS A 213 1.81 -1.99 45.19
CA CYS A 213 1.00 -3.19 45.05
C CYS A 213 1.73 -4.14 44.09
N ASP A 214 1.99 -5.35 44.57
CA ASP A 214 2.67 -6.44 43.87
C ASP A 214 2.06 -6.71 42.49
N ALA A 215 2.75 -6.24 41.45
CA ALA A 215 2.53 -6.71 40.09
C ALA A 215 3.28 -8.02 39.92
N LYS A 216 2.55 -9.14 39.81
CA LYS A 216 3.07 -10.30 39.10
C LYS A 216 3.35 -9.87 37.67
N ALA A 217 4.63 -9.70 37.36
CA ALA A 217 5.13 -9.54 36.01
C ALA A 217 4.66 -10.72 35.16
N VAL A 218 3.68 -10.46 34.29
CA VAL A 218 3.37 -11.31 33.15
C VAL A 218 4.11 -10.71 31.97
N ASP A 219 5.00 -11.54 31.45
CA ASP A 219 5.96 -11.35 30.39
C ASP A 219 5.27 -11.04 29.04
N SER A 220 4.96 -9.77 28.78
CA SER A 220 4.35 -9.33 27.50
C SER A 220 5.12 -8.21 26.80
N SER A 221 6.34 -7.92 27.24
CA SER A 221 7.19 -6.88 26.64
C SER A 221 7.82 -7.30 25.31
N GLY A 222 8.03 -8.61 25.09
CA GLY A 222 8.74 -9.12 23.91
C GLY A 222 7.89 -9.18 22.63
N ASP A 223 6.61 -9.51 22.75
CA ASP A 223 5.70 -9.69 21.61
C ASP A 223 5.35 -8.37 20.91
N VAL A 224 5.29 -7.27 21.66
CA VAL A 224 4.97 -5.95 21.10
C VAL A 224 6.09 -5.43 20.20
N GLU A 225 7.35 -5.69 20.54
CA GLU A 225 8.50 -5.21 19.75
C GLU A 225 8.70 -5.98 18.44
N GLU A 226 8.31 -7.26 18.41
CA GLU A 226 8.34 -8.08 17.19
C GLU A 226 7.29 -7.62 16.18
N VAL A 227 6.04 -7.43 16.63
CA VAL A 227 4.94 -6.96 15.78
C VAL A 227 5.22 -5.57 15.21
N VAL A 228 5.85 -4.67 15.98
CA VAL A 228 6.25 -3.34 15.50
C VAL A 228 7.28 -3.44 14.37
N LYS A 229 8.32 -4.27 14.51
CA LYS A 229 9.35 -4.45 13.46
C LYS A 229 8.80 -5.14 12.20
N GLU A 230 7.85 -6.06 12.34
CA GLU A 230 7.16 -6.66 11.20
C GLU A 230 6.28 -5.64 10.46
N LEU A 231 5.55 -4.79 11.19
CA LEU A 231 4.75 -3.71 10.61
C LEU A 231 5.63 -2.65 9.91
N GLU A 232 6.77 -2.30 10.51
CA GLU A 232 7.74 -1.38 9.90
C GLU A 232 8.30 -1.93 8.58
N HIS A 233 8.64 -3.21 8.54
CA HIS A 233 9.11 -3.87 7.31
C HIS A 233 8.01 -3.90 6.24
N SER A 234 6.78 -4.25 6.61
CA SER A 234 5.62 -4.22 5.69
C SER A 234 5.40 -2.82 5.12
N SER A 235 5.39 -1.79 5.97
CA SER A 235 5.22 -0.40 5.54
C SER A 235 6.37 0.07 4.65
N LEU A 236 7.61 -0.32 4.94
CA LEU A 236 8.76 0.01 4.12
C LEU A 236 8.70 -0.69 2.76
N GLN A 237 8.30 -1.96 2.73
CA GLN A 237 8.13 -2.73 1.50
C GLN A 237 7.02 -2.13 0.62
N ASP A 238 5.87 -1.77 1.20
CA ASP A 238 4.79 -1.10 0.49
C ASP A 238 5.22 0.24 -0.13
N LYS A 239 6.09 1.00 0.55
CA LYS A 239 6.65 2.25 0.01
C LYS A 239 7.52 1.99 -1.22
N MET A 240 8.43 1.02 -1.13
CA MET A 240 9.30 0.68 -2.27
C MET A 240 8.50 0.08 -3.44
N ASP A 241 7.45 -0.68 -3.16
CA ASP A 241 6.55 -1.23 -4.19
C ASP A 241 5.72 -0.14 -4.88
N LYS A 242 5.26 0.88 -4.14
CA LYS A 242 4.63 2.08 -4.71
C LYS A 242 5.59 2.86 -5.61
N GLU A 243 6.83 3.10 -5.15
CA GLU A 243 7.86 3.75 -5.97
C GLU A 243 8.16 2.96 -7.25
N LEU A 244 8.18 1.62 -7.17
CA LEU A 244 8.38 0.75 -8.32
C LEU A 244 7.22 0.85 -9.32
N GLN A 245 5.98 0.84 -8.85
CA GLN A 245 4.79 1.03 -9.69
C GLN A 245 4.79 2.40 -10.38
N GLU A 246 5.20 3.46 -9.67
CA GLU A 246 5.32 4.78 -10.27
C GLU A 246 6.41 4.82 -11.35
N LEU A 247 7.58 4.20 -11.11
CA LEU A 247 8.64 4.10 -12.10
C LEU A 247 8.18 3.30 -13.33
N ASP A 248 7.41 2.24 -13.14
CA ASP A 248 6.83 1.46 -14.23
C ASP A 248 5.82 2.25 -15.06
N LYS A 249 4.94 3.01 -14.40
CA LYS A 249 4.00 3.90 -15.10
C LYS A 249 4.72 5.01 -15.87
N ARG A 250 5.75 5.62 -15.28
CA ARG A 250 6.58 6.63 -15.97
C ARG A 250 7.34 6.01 -17.14
N LEU A 251 7.87 4.82 -16.98
CA LEU A 251 8.57 4.09 -18.04
C LEU A 251 7.65 3.78 -19.21
N GLU A 252 6.46 3.25 -18.94
CA GLU A 252 5.46 2.94 -19.96
C GLU A 252 5.04 4.19 -20.75
N GLN A 253 4.80 5.30 -20.06
CA GLN A 253 4.47 6.59 -20.70
C GLN A 253 5.60 7.05 -21.64
N LYS A 254 6.85 7.04 -21.17
CA LYS A 254 8.01 7.46 -21.96
C LYS A 254 8.30 6.51 -23.12
N GLU A 255 8.15 5.20 -22.93
CA GLU A 255 8.27 4.22 -24.02
C GLU A 255 7.15 4.37 -25.05
N ALA A 256 5.93 4.70 -24.63
CA ALA A 256 4.82 5.01 -25.53
C ALA A 256 5.07 6.28 -26.34
N GLU A 257 5.63 7.34 -25.71
CA GLU A 257 6.09 8.55 -26.41
C GLU A 257 7.19 8.20 -27.43
N MET A 258 8.19 7.41 -27.03
CA MET A 258 9.27 6.97 -27.91
C MET A 258 8.79 6.14 -29.10
N LYS A 259 7.80 5.26 -28.91
CA LYS A 259 7.16 4.51 -30.00
C LYS A 259 6.47 5.43 -31.02
N ARG A 260 6.03 6.63 -30.63
CA ARG A 260 5.49 7.62 -31.58
C ARG A 260 6.60 8.25 -32.41
N PHE A 261 7.79 8.48 -31.85
CA PHE A 261 8.96 8.97 -32.58
C PHE A 261 9.56 7.91 -33.53
N ALA A 262 9.56 6.64 -33.14
CA ALA A 262 10.19 5.55 -33.90
C ALA A 262 9.41 5.11 -35.16
N LYS A 263 8.11 5.44 -35.28
CA LYS A 263 7.28 5.04 -36.45
C LYS A 263 7.63 5.74 -37.76
N VAL A 264 8.43 6.80 -37.71
CA VAL A 264 8.88 7.51 -38.91
C VAL A 264 10.28 7.03 -39.21
N ASP A 265 10.48 6.32 -40.33
CA ASP A 265 11.81 5.96 -40.86
C ASP A 265 12.59 7.24 -41.21
N THR A 266 13.17 7.80 -40.16
CA THR A 266 13.71 9.14 -40.09
C THR A 266 15.08 9.20 -40.73
N SER A 267 15.84 8.11 -40.64
CA SER A 267 17.22 8.05 -41.11
C SER A 267 17.32 8.16 -42.63
N VAL A 268 16.47 7.44 -43.38
CA VAL A 268 16.46 7.46 -44.85
C VAL A 268 15.99 8.82 -45.36
N LEU A 269 14.98 9.40 -44.71
CA LEU A 269 14.44 10.71 -45.07
C LEU A 269 15.43 11.85 -44.77
N LYS A 270 16.16 11.77 -43.65
CA LYS A 270 17.23 12.71 -43.31
C LYS A 270 18.35 12.68 -44.36
N GLN A 271 18.80 11.48 -44.73
CA GLN A 271 19.84 11.32 -45.75
C GLN A 271 19.40 11.84 -47.13
N HIS A 272 18.13 11.67 -47.47
CA HIS A 272 17.55 12.24 -48.70
C HIS A 272 17.57 13.78 -48.68
N TYR A 273 17.18 14.41 -47.57
CA TYR A 273 17.23 15.88 -47.45
C TYR A 273 18.65 16.42 -47.42
N GLU A 274 19.58 15.77 -46.71
CA GLU A 274 21.01 16.12 -46.73
C GLU A 274 21.58 16.07 -48.16
N LYS A 275 21.31 14.98 -48.88
CA LYS A 275 21.73 14.84 -50.27
C LYS A 275 21.12 15.91 -51.16
N LYS A 276 19.83 16.22 -50.98
CA LYS A 276 19.13 17.22 -51.81
C LYS A 276 19.64 18.65 -51.57
N VAL A 277 19.97 19.00 -50.32
CA VAL A 277 20.63 20.28 -50.00
C VAL A 277 21.98 20.38 -50.70
N HIS A 278 22.77 19.31 -50.67
CA HIS A 278 24.09 19.28 -51.29
C HIS A 278 24.03 19.40 -52.83
N GLU A 279 23.07 18.73 -53.47
CA GLU A 279 22.82 18.86 -54.92
C GLU A 279 22.47 20.30 -55.31
N LEU A 280 21.56 20.95 -54.57
CA LEU A 280 21.17 22.34 -54.82
C LEU A 280 22.33 23.33 -54.58
N GLU A 281 23.22 23.03 -53.63
CA GLU A 281 24.45 23.80 -53.39
C GLU A 281 25.44 23.72 -54.54
N GLU A 282 25.62 22.52 -55.11
CA GLU A 282 26.49 22.32 -56.27
C GLU A 282 25.95 23.05 -57.51
N GLU A 283 24.65 22.88 -57.81
CA GLU A 283 23.98 23.56 -58.93
C GLU A 283 24.09 25.09 -58.81
N LYS A 284 23.83 25.63 -57.62
CA LYS A 284 24.00 27.06 -57.33
C LYS A 284 25.46 27.50 -57.53
N ARG A 285 26.44 26.69 -57.13
CA ARG A 285 27.87 27.01 -57.32
C ARG A 285 28.27 27.04 -58.80
N VAL A 286 27.72 26.15 -59.60
CA VAL A 286 27.93 26.12 -61.06
C VAL A 286 27.36 27.37 -61.71
N LEU A 287 26.10 27.73 -61.41
CA LEU A 287 25.45 28.91 -61.96
C LEU A 287 26.12 30.21 -61.50
N MET A 288 26.60 30.28 -60.26
CA MET A 288 27.39 31.41 -59.77
C MET A 288 28.70 31.59 -60.54
N ARG A 289 29.39 30.49 -60.90
CA ARG A 289 30.58 30.53 -61.75
C ARG A 289 30.24 31.01 -63.18
N GLU A 290 29.10 30.60 -63.74
CA GLU A 290 28.67 31.06 -65.07
C GLU A 290 28.30 32.56 -65.07
N ILE A 291 27.63 33.05 -64.02
CA ILE A 291 27.37 34.48 -63.79
C ILE A 291 28.68 35.27 -63.73
N GLU A 292 29.67 34.79 -62.98
CA GLU A 292 30.97 35.45 -62.85
C GLU A 292 31.76 35.47 -64.16
N GLY A 293 31.73 34.37 -64.92
CA GLY A 293 32.31 34.32 -66.27
C GLY A 293 31.63 35.28 -67.24
N LEU A 294 30.29 35.37 -67.23
CA LEU A 294 29.53 36.32 -68.04
C LEU A 294 29.80 37.78 -67.64
N ARG A 295 29.93 38.07 -66.34
CA ARG A 295 30.31 39.40 -65.83
C ARG A 295 31.71 39.80 -66.28
N SER A 296 32.68 38.88 -66.24
CA SER A 296 34.04 39.08 -66.74
C SER A 296 34.06 39.37 -68.25
N ASN A 297 33.32 38.59 -69.04
CA ASN A 297 33.16 38.83 -70.47
C ASN A 297 32.48 40.19 -70.77
N LEU A 298 31.47 40.57 -69.99
CA LEU A 298 30.80 41.87 -70.11
C LEU A 298 31.75 43.04 -69.81
N ALA A 299 32.63 42.88 -68.81
CA ALA A 299 33.65 43.86 -68.47
C ALA A 299 34.65 44.04 -69.62
N ASN A 300 35.08 42.94 -70.24
CA ASN A 300 36.00 42.94 -71.38
C ASN A 300 35.39 43.61 -72.63
N ILE A 301 34.11 43.39 -72.93
CA ILE A 301 33.41 43.96 -74.10
C ILE A 301 33.12 45.47 -73.91
N SER A 302 33.00 45.96 -72.67
CA SER A 302 32.73 47.39 -72.43
C SER A 302 33.83 48.34 -72.93
N SER A 303 35.00 47.80 -73.30
CA SER A 303 36.15 48.54 -73.82
C SER A 303 36.09 48.81 -75.34
N THR A 304 35.12 48.23 -76.07
CA THR A 304 34.98 48.41 -77.53
C THR A 304 33.63 49.04 -77.89
N SER A 305 33.65 50.14 -78.65
CA SER A 305 32.48 50.98 -78.98
C SER A 305 32.01 50.74 -80.41
N ASP A 306 31.26 49.66 -80.64
CA ASP A 306 30.63 49.33 -81.94
C ASP A 306 29.15 48.92 -81.74
N ASP A 307 28.25 49.21 -82.68
CA ASP A 307 26.79 48.95 -82.56
C ASP A 307 26.48 47.44 -82.38
N GLY A 308 27.31 46.59 -82.98
CA GLY A 308 27.29 45.14 -82.77
C GLY A 308 27.71 44.72 -81.36
N ALA A 309 28.66 45.43 -80.74
CA ALA A 309 29.08 45.18 -79.36
C ALA A 309 27.98 45.55 -78.35
N GLN A 310 27.13 46.53 -78.68
CA GLN A 310 26.04 46.99 -77.85
C GLN A 310 24.87 45.98 -77.81
N LYS A 311 24.48 45.41 -78.96
CA LYS A 311 23.52 44.29 -79.03
C LYS A 311 24.03 43.03 -78.33
N LEU A 312 25.32 42.73 -78.45
CA LEU A 312 25.95 41.60 -77.76
C LEU A 312 25.94 41.79 -76.24
N LYS A 313 26.19 43.02 -75.78
CA LYS A 313 26.13 43.41 -74.36
C LYS A 313 24.71 43.28 -73.79
N GLU A 314 23.68 43.69 -74.54
CA GLU A 314 22.27 43.49 -74.14
C GLU A 314 21.88 42.01 -74.02
N ALA A 315 22.33 41.17 -74.96
CA ALA A 315 22.09 39.73 -74.89
C ALA A 315 22.77 39.08 -73.67
N TYR A 316 23.99 39.50 -73.34
CA TYR A 316 24.68 39.05 -72.13
C TYR A 316 24.01 39.55 -70.84
N LEU A 317 23.50 40.78 -70.82
CA LEU A 317 22.74 41.33 -69.68
C LEU A 317 21.42 40.58 -69.46
N GLN A 318 20.68 40.25 -70.52
CA GLN A 318 19.47 39.44 -70.41
C GLN A 318 19.79 38.03 -69.88
N LYS A 319 20.83 37.38 -70.41
CA LYS A 319 21.27 36.06 -69.92
C LYS A 319 21.73 36.11 -68.46
N LEU A 320 22.43 37.17 -68.06
CA LEU A 320 22.85 37.41 -66.68
C LEU A 320 21.64 37.51 -65.75
N ASN A 321 20.63 38.29 -66.12
CA ASN A 321 19.42 38.48 -65.31
C ASN A 321 18.63 37.16 -65.14
N VAL A 322 18.53 36.36 -66.21
CA VAL A 322 17.92 35.01 -66.13
C VAL A 322 18.71 34.10 -65.19
N LEU A 323 20.04 34.08 -65.28
CA LEU A 323 20.87 33.24 -64.39
C LEU A 323 20.80 33.73 -62.93
N GLU A 324 20.76 35.05 -62.69
CA GLU A 324 20.61 35.64 -61.36
C GLU A 324 19.25 35.28 -60.72
N THR A 325 18.16 35.29 -61.48
CA THR A 325 16.85 34.82 -61.00
C THR A 325 16.85 33.32 -60.67
N GLN A 326 17.47 32.48 -61.51
CA GLN A 326 17.60 31.04 -61.26
C GLN A 326 18.42 30.75 -59.98
N VAL A 327 19.52 31.48 -59.75
CA VAL A 327 20.31 31.37 -58.52
C VAL A 327 19.51 31.79 -57.29
N SER A 328 18.71 32.86 -57.40
CA SER A 328 17.81 33.30 -56.33
C SER A 328 16.78 32.22 -55.99
N ASP A 329 16.18 31.57 -56.99
CA ASP A 329 15.17 30.54 -56.78
C ASP A 329 15.77 29.23 -56.23
N LEU A 330 16.96 28.82 -56.70
CA LEU A 330 17.70 27.71 -56.10
C LEU A 330 18.10 28.00 -54.65
N LYS A 331 18.48 29.25 -54.33
CA LYS A 331 18.76 29.67 -52.96
C LYS A 331 17.53 29.54 -52.06
N LYS A 332 16.35 29.98 -52.51
CA LYS A 332 15.09 29.79 -51.77
C LYS A 332 14.77 28.31 -51.53
N LYS A 333 14.98 27.45 -52.55
CA LYS A 333 14.79 26.00 -52.43
C LYS A 333 15.79 25.35 -51.46
N GLN A 334 17.06 25.77 -51.51
CA GLN A 334 18.12 25.34 -50.60
C GLN A 334 17.75 25.71 -49.16
N ASP A 335 17.36 26.96 -48.91
CA ASP A 335 17.01 27.45 -47.58
C ASP A 335 15.80 26.69 -46.99
N ALA A 336 14.78 26.39 -47.81
CA ALA A 336 13.64 25.58 -47.40
C ALA A 336 14.03 24.14 -47.02
N GLN A 337 14.91 23.50 -47.79
CA GLN A 337 15.41 22.15 -47.48
C GLN A 337 16.31 22.14 -46.24
N SER A 338 17.16 23.16 -46.05
CA SER A 338 17.95 23.33 -44.83
C SER A 338 17.08 23.58 -43.59
N GLN A 339 15.97 24.30 -43.72
CA GLN A 339 15.02 24.50 -42.63
C GLN A 339 14.32 23.19 -42.21
N LEU A 340 13.89 22.37 -43.19
CA LEU A 340 13.32 21.04 -42.94
C LEU A 340 14.33 20.12 -42.24
N LEU A 341 15.59 20.13 -42.68
CA LEU A 341 16.66 19.36 -42.05
C LEU A 341 16.88 19.78 -40.59
N ARG A 342 16.91 21.09 -40.30
CA ARG A 342 17.02 21.61 -38.92
C ARG A 342 15.82 21.21 -38.05
N GLN A 343 14.61 21.24 -38.58
CA GLN A 343 13.42 20.78 -37.85
C GLN A 343 13.51 19.29 -37.54
N LYS A 344 14.01 18.49 -38.49
CA LYS A 344 14.20 17.06 -38.29
C LYS A 344 15.26 16.74 -37.25
N GLN A 345 16.38 17.46 -37.29
CA GLN A 345 17.47 17.32 -36.32
C GLN A 345 17.03 17.63 -34.89
N LYS A 346 16.19 18.66 -34.68
CA LYS A 346 15.58 18.96 -33.38
C LYS A 346 14.66 17.84 -32.88
N SER A 347 13.90 17.22 -33.79
CA SER A 347 13.05 16.07 -33.46
C SER A 347 13.88 14.84 -33.07
N ASP A 348 14.99 14.59 -33.76
CA ASP A 348 15.92 13.49 -33.45
C ASP A 348 16.63 13.69 -32.10
N GLU A 349 17.04 14.93 -31.80
CA GLU A 349 17.61 15.28 -30.50
C GLU A 349 16.61 15.08 -29.36
N ALA A 350 15.34 15.44 -29.57
CA ALA A 350 14.28 15.16 -28.60
C ALA A 350 14.08 13.65 -28.38
N ALA A 351 14.09 12.86 -29.46
CA ALA A 351 13.99 11.39 -29.38
C ALA A 351 15.19 10.78 -28.63
N LYS A 352 16.42 11.27 -28.86
CA LYS A 352 17.61 10.83 -28.10
C LYS A 352 17.50 11.16 -26.61
N ARG A 353 17.05 12.36 -26.26
CA ARG A 353 16.82 12.74 -24.85
C ARG A 353 15.80 11.84 -24.18
N LEU A 354 14.69 11.52 -24.87
CA LEU A 354 13.70 10.56 -24.38
C LEU A 354 14.31 9.17 -24.20
N GLN A 355 15.19 8.73 -25.11
CA GLN A 355 15.90 7.45 -24.99
C GLN A 355 16.81 7.41 -23.76
N GLU A 356 17.55 8.47 -23.50
CA GLU A 356 18.39 8.60 -22.31
C GLU A 356 17.55 8.62 -21.02
N GLU A 357 16.41 9.30 -21.02
CA GLU A 357 15.48 9.32 -19.89
C GLU A 357 14.90 7.93 -19.60
N ILE A 358 14.47 7.20 -20.64
CA ILE A 358 14.02 5.80 -20.53
C ILE A 358 15.12 4.93 -19.93
N LEU A 359 16.37 5.08 -20.39
CA LEU A 359 17.51 4.32 -19.84
C LEU A 359 17.73 4.65 -18.37
N ARG A 360 17.69 5.93 -17.97
CA ARG A 360 17.82 6.35 -16.56
C ARG A 360 16.72 5.74 -15.69
N ILE A 361 15.46 5.80 -16.13
CA ILE A 361 14.32 5.21 -15.41
C ILE A 361 14.50 3.68 -15.29
N LYS A 362 14.93 3.00 -16.36
CA LYS A 362 15.24 1.55 -16.31
C LYS A 362 16.34 1.23 -15.30
N THR A 363 17.41 2.01 -15.25
CA THR A 363 18.48 1.83 -14.25
C THR A 363 17.96 2.05 -12.83
N GLN A 364 17.20 3.11 -12.58
CA GLN A 364 16.58 3.39 -11.28
C GLN A 364 15.63 2.25 -10.86
N LYS A 365 14.81 1.75 -11.77
CA LYS A 365 13.92 0.60 -11.53
C LYS A 365 14.70 -0.63 -11.09
N VAL A 366 15.77 -0.99 -11.81
CA VAL A 366 16.60 -2.16 -11.48
C VAL A 366 17.28 -1.99 -10.12
N GLN A 367 17.80 -0.79 -9.82
CA GLN A 367 18.39 -0.49 -8.51
C GLN A 367 17.37 -0.64 -7.37
N LEU A 368 16.15 -0.13 -7.56
CA LEU A 368 15.09 -0.25 -6.58
C LEU A 368 14.66 -1.71 -6.39
N GLN A 369 14.52 -2.48 -7.46
CA GLN A 369 14.22 -3.92 -7.38
C GLN A 369 15.32 -4.70 -6.64
N GLN A 370 16.60 -4.36 -6.86
CA GLN A 370 17.70 -4.98 -6.13
C GLN A 370 17.66 -4.61 -4.64
N LYS A 371 17.31 -3.37 -4.31
CA LYS A 371 17.12 -2.91 -2.93
C LYS A 371 15.98 -3.66 -2.24
N ILE A 372 14.82 -3.80 -2.89
CA ILE A 372 13.68 -4.58 -2.37
C ILE A 372 14.08 -6.03 -2.09
N LYS A 373 14.82 -6.66 -3.02
CA LYS A 373 15.33 -8.03 -2.83
C LYS A 373 16.30 -8.13 -1.64
N GLN A 374 17.21 -7.16 -1.50
CA GLN A 374 18.17 -7.16 -0.41
C GLN A 374 17.48 -6.99 0.96
N GLU A 375 16.56 -6.05 1.08
CA GLU A 375 15.80 -5.79 2.32
C GLU A 375 14.90 -6.98 2.70
N SER A 376 14.24 -7.60 1.72
CA SER A 376 13.43 -8.81 1.98
C SER A 376 14.28 -10.00 2.41
N GLU A 377 15.48 -10.20 1.84
CA GLU A 377 16.42 -11.22 2.29
C GLU A 377 16.93 -10.96 3.71
N GLN A 378 17.25 -9.71 4.04
CA GLN A 378 17.67 -9.32 5.39
C GLN A 378 16.57 -9.57 6.42
N PHE A 379 15.34 -9.19 6.12
CA PHE A 379 14.20 -9.44 7.00
C PHE A 379 13.92 -10.92 7.17
N ARG A 380 14.02 -11.73 6.11
CA ARG A 380 13.89 -13.19 6.19
C ARG A 380 14.96 -13.80 7.10
N MET A 381 16.20 -13.35 7.00
CA MET A 381 17.30 -13.80 7.87
C MET A 381 17.08 -13.40 9.32
N TRP A 382 16.64 -12.17 9.56
CA TRP A 382 16.29 -11.67 10.89
C TRP A 382 15.16 -12.50 11.52
N LYS A 383 14.06 -12.71 10.79
CA LYS A 383 12.91 -13.52 11.24
C LYS A 383 13.31 -14.96 11.57
N ALA A 384 14.12 -15.60 10.72
CA ALA A 384 14.63 -16.94 10.98
C ALA A 384 15.56 -17.01 12.20
N SER A 385 16.35 -15.98 12.45
CA SER A 385 17.19 -15.89 13.67
C SER A 385 16.34 -15.73 14.92
N ARG A 386 15.31 -14.88 14.86
CA ARG A 386 14.40 -14.62 15.97
C ARG A 386 13.57 -15.86 16.33
N GLU A 387 13.06 -16.56 15.33
CA GLU A 387 12.32 -17.81 15.54
C GLU A 387 13.17 -18.88 16.24
N LYS A 388 14.45 -19.00 15.87
CA LYS A 388 15.41 -19.90 16.56
C LYS A 388 15.61 -19.52 18.03
N GLU A 389 15.73 -18.24 18.33
CA GLU A 389 15.84 -17.73 19.69
C GLU A 389 14.58 -18.07 20.51
N VAL A 390 13.39 -17.83 19.96
CA VAL A 390 12.12 -18.18 20.60
C VAL A 390 12.02 -19.69 20.87
N LEU A 391 12.41 -20.53 19.90
CA LEU A 391 12.43 -21.98 20.07
C LEU A 391 13.44 -22.43 21.15
N GLN A 392 14.59 -21.77 21.25
CA GLN A 392 15.58 -22.04 22.28
C GLN A 392 15.04 -21.68 23.67
N LEU A 393 14.48 -20.49 23.82
CA LEU A 393 13.87 -20.03 25.07
C LEU A 393 12.70 -20.95 25.49
N LYS A 394 11.85 -21.38 24.55
CA LYS A 394 10.79 -22.37 24.83
C LYS A 394 11.35 -23.73 25.28
N LYS A 395 12.50 -24.15 24.76
CA LYS A 395 13.16 -25.39 25.18
C LYS A 395 13.75 -25.27 26.58
N GLU A 396 14.35 -24.13 26.90
CA GLU A 396 14.89 -23.83 28.23
C GLU A 396 13.77 -23.67 29.26
N GLY A 397 12.66 -23.00 28.91
CA GLY A 397 11.46 -22.90 29.73
C GLY A 397 10.92 -24.28 30.15
N ARG A 398 10.78 -25.21 29.21
CA ARG A 398 10.36 -26.60 29.52
C ARG A 398 11.33 -27.34 30.43
N ARG A 399 12.65 -27.11 30.29
CA ARG A 399 13.66 -27.72 31.17
C ARG A 399 13.56 -27.15 32.58
N ASN A 400 13.45 -25.83 32.70
CA ASN A 400 13.32 -25.14 33.98
C ASN A 400 12.03 -25.54 34.69
N GLU A 401 10.91 -25.68 33.96
CA GLU A 401 9.66 -26.20 34.50
C GLU A 401 9.82 -27.63 35.02
N TYR A 402 10.47 -28.53 34.26
CA TYR A 402 10.71 -29.89 34.73
C TYR A 402 11.57 -29.93 36.00
N GLU A 403 12.64 -29.14 36.05
CA GLU A 403 13.50 -29.02 37.23
C GLU A 403 12.74 -28.45 38.43
N MET A 404 11.91 -27.43 38.20
CA MET A 404 11.02 -26.86 39.22
C MET A 404 10.07 -27.91 39.79
N HIS A 405 9.36 -28.65 38.94
CA HIS A 405 8.45 -29.71 39.39
C HIS A 405 9.19 -30.80 40.17
N LYS A 406 10.40 -31.19 39.73
CA LYS A 406 11.25 -32.15 40.42
C LYS A 406 11.65 -31.65 41.82
N LEU A 407 12.07 -30.40 41.95
CA LEU A 407 12.45 -29.78 43.22
C LEU A 407 11.23 -29.64 44.15
N VAL A 408 10.08 -29.22 43.63
CA VAL A 408 8.82 -29.12 44.40
C VAL A 408 8.41 -30.48 44.94
N ALA A 409 8.45 -31.54 44.13
CA ALA A 409 8.11 -32.90 44.57
C ALA A 409 9.08 -33.41 45.65
N LEU A 410 10.39 -33.12 45.52
CA LEU A 410 11.38 -33.47 46.55
C LEU A 410 11.13 -32.70 47.86
N ASN A 411 10.84 -31.40 47.78
CA ASN A 411 10.55 -30.57 48.94
C ASN A 411 9.28 -31.04 49.67
N GLN A 412 8.21 -31.36 48.92
CA GLN A 412 6.99 -31.93 49.49
C GLN A 412 7.24 -33.25 50.21
N ARG A 413 8.06 -34.15 49.64
CA ARG A 413 8.45 -35.40 50.30
C ARG A 413 9.23 -35.15 51.60
N GLN A 414 10.20 -34.23 51.57
CA GLN A 414 10.95 -33.84 52.78
C GLN A 414 10.02 -33.27 53.85
N LYS A 415 9.07 -32.41 53.46
CA LYS A 415 8.06 -31.83 54.36
C LYS A 415 7.20 -32.90 55.02
N MET A 416 6.73 -33.89 54.25
CA MET A 416 5.96 -35.03 54.79
C MET A 416 6.76 -35.87 55.79
N VAL A 417 8.05 -36.14 55.51
CA VAL A 417 8.92 -36.89 56.44
C VAL A 417 9.16 -36.10 57.71
N LEU A 418 9.42 -34.78 57.61
CA LEU A 418 9.58 -33.91 58.77
C LEU A 418 8.31 -33.88 59.63
N GLN A 419 7.13 -33.72 59.01
CA GLN A 419 5.84 -33.77 59.70
C GLN A 419 5.65 -35.08 60.47
N ARG A 420 5.86 -36.24 59.83
CA ARG A 420 5.77 -37.55 60.48
C ARG A 420 6.73 -37.67 61.67
N LYS A 421 8.00 -37.26 61.51
CA LYS A 421 8.98 -37.27 62.60
C LYS A 421 8.59 -36.35 63.75
N THR A 422 8.05 -35.17 63.46
CA THR A 422 7.56 -34.24 64.49
C THR A 422 6.34 -34.80 65.22
N GLU A 423 5.43 -35.46 64.51
CA GLU A 423 4.26 -36.13 65.10
C GLU A 423 4.69 -37.29 65.99
N GLU A 424 5.57 -38.17 65.51
CA GLU A 424 6.14 -39.29 66.29
C GLU A 424 6.85 -38.79 67.56
N ALA A 425 7.70 -37.76 67.45
CA ALA A 425 8.36 -37.15 68.59
C ALA A 425 7.35 -36.52 69.57
N SER A 426 6.29 -35.87 69.06
CA SER A 426 5.22 -35.32 69.89
C SER A 426 4.42 -36.41 70.62
N MET A 427 4.18 -37.56 69.97
CA MET A 427 3.49 -38.70 70.56
C MET A 427 4.36 -39.41 71.60
N ALA A 428 5.66 -39.56 71.31
CA ALA A 428 6.62 -40.12 72.27
C ALA A 428 6.74 -39.23 73.52
N THR A 429 6.80 -37.90 73.36
CA THR A 429 6.82 -36.97 74.49
C THR A 429 5.50 -36.94 75.26
N LYS A 430 4.34 -37.06 74.59
CA LYS A 430 3.04 -37.24 75.26
C LYS A 430 3.02 -38.53 76.09
N ARG A 431 3.40 -39.68 75.52
CA ARG A 431 3.49 -40.96 76.24
C ARG A 431 4.43 -40.89 77.44
N LEU A 432 5.59 -40.22 77.29
CA LEU A 432 6.52 -40.02 78.40
C LEU A 432 5.90 -39.18 79.52
N LYS A 433 5.17 -38.10 79.18
CA LYS A 433 4.43 -37.28 80.16
C LYS A 433 3.37 -38.11 80.89
N GLU A 434 2.57 -38.89 80.17
CA GLU A 434 1.55 -39.77 80.75
C GLU A 434 2.16 -40.80 81.71
N LEU A 435 3.28 -41.45 81.35
CA LEU A 435 3.99 -42.38 82.23
C LEU A 435 4.53 -41.68 83.49
N LEU A 436 5.06 -40.46 83.36
CA LEU A 436 5.52 -39.67 84.50
C LEU A 436 4.36 -39.27 85.43
N GLU A 437 3.20 -38.93 84.89
CA GLU A 437 1.98 -38.64 85.65
C GLU A 437 1.44 -39.89 86.35
N ALA A 438 1.41 -41.04 85.67
CA ALA A 438 1.05 -42.33 86.26
C ALA A 438 1.99 -42.72 87.41
N ARG A 439 3.30 -42.47 87.28
CA ARG A 439 4.26 -42.69 88.36
C ARG A 439 4.03 -41.75 89.55
N LYS A 440 3.73 -40.46 89.31
CA LYS A 440 3.39 -39.50 90.37
C LYS A 440 2.11 -39.88 91.12
N THR A 441 1.07 -40.34 90.42
CA THR A 441 -0.19 -40.77 91.05
C THR A 441 -0.04 -42.09 91.82
N SER A 442 0.77 -43.03 91.32
CA SER A 442 1.13 -44.27 92.04
C SER A 442 1.95 -43.98 93.30
N SER A 443 2.96 -43.12 93.22
CA SER A 443 3.74 -42.68 94.39
C SER A 443 2.88 -41.97 95.45
N ARG A 444 1.89 -41.15 95.04
CA ARG A 444 0.93 -40.54 95.98
C ARG A 444 0.01 -41.56 96.67
N LYS A 445 -0.26 -42.72 96.04
CA LYS A 445 -1.07 -43.79 96.65
C LYS A 445 -0.28 -44.60 97.68
N THR A 446 1.02 -44.79 97.52
CA THR A 446 1.87 -45.51 98.48
C THR A 446 2.18 -44.74 99.77
N TYR A 447 1.99 -43.42 99.80
CA TYR A 447 2.15 -42.59 101.02
C TYR A 447 0.83 -42.35 101.78
N LYS A 448 -0.28 -42.97 101.36
CA LYS A 448 -1.62 -42.83 101.99
C LYS A 448 -2.19 -44.15 102.53
N GLY A 449 -1.37 -45.20 102.61
CA GLY A 449 -1.73 -46.50 103.18
C GLY A 449 -1.23 -46.65 104.60
#